data_AF-A0AAJ0UDU4-F1
#
_entry.id   AF-A0AAJ0UDU4-F1
#
_cell.length_a   1.000
_cell.length_b   1.000
_cell.length_c   1.000
_cell.angle_alpha   90.00
_cell.angle_beta   90.00
_cell.angle_gamma   90.00
#
_symmetry.space_group_name_H-M   'P 1'
#
loop_
_entity.id
_entity.type
_entity.pdbx_description
1 polymer ?
#
loop_
_entity_poly.entity_id
_entity_poly.type
_entity_poly.pdbx_seq_one_letter_code
_entity_poly.pdbx_strand_id
1 'polypeptide(L)' 'MNDTNSFNEWVASLERGDCGFTYVRFYADAPAWVRNEAVNRFGKGTVFLPPRQNRMLNSAAA' A
#
# COMPACT_ATOMS: atom_id res chain seq x y z
N MET A 1 6.90 12.55 -14.23
CA MET A 1 7.77 11.90 -13.23
C MET A 1 7.42 12.43 -11.84
N ASN A 2 6.47 11.81 -11.12
CA ASN A 2 6.55 11.64 -9.65
C ASN A 2 5.49 10.73 -9.01
N ASP A 3 4.79 9.89 -9.78
CA ASP A 3 3.64 9.09 -9.29
C ASP A 3 4.02 8.03 -8.24
N THR A 4 5.28 7.62 -8.19
CA THR A 4 5.79 6.64 -7.23
C THR A 4 5.89 7.17 -5.80
N ASN A 5 6.11 8.47 -5.61
CA ASN A 5 6.08 9.06 -4.27
C ASN A 5 4.64 9.02 -3.72
N SER A 6 3.66 9.35 -4.55
CA SER A 6 2.24 9.34 -4.15
C SER A 6 1.74 7.94 -3.77
N PHE A 7 2.12 6.88 -4.49
CA PHE A 7 1.65 5.52 -4.18
C PHE A 7 2.14 5.01 -2.83
N ASN A 8 3.44 5.16 -2.54
CA ASN A 8 4.05 4.63 -1.32
C ASN A 8 3.50 5.29 -0.05
N GLU A 9 3.03 6.54 -0.13
CA GLU A 9 2.39 7.25 0.98
C GLU A 9 1.08 6.60 1.45
N TRP A 10 0.41 5.85 0.57
CA TRP A 10 -0.84 5.15 0.87
C TRP A 10 -0.62 3.71 1.32
N VAL A 11 0.59 3.17 1.12
CA VAL A 11 0.97 1.82 1.54
C VAL A 11 1.37 1.85 3.00
N ALA A 12 0.58 1.17 3.84
CA ALA A 12 0.87 0.98 5.25
C ALA A 12 1.83 -0.21 5.50
N SER A 13 1.79 -1.24 4.64
CA SER A 13 2.71 -2.39 4.69
C SER A 13 2.79 -3.07 3.33
N LEU A 14 3.96 -3.61 3.01
CA LEU A 14 4.22 -4.39 1.80
C LEU A 14 5.06 -5.61 2.16
N GLU A 15 4.53 -6.80 1.91
CA GLU A 15 5.24 -8.07 2.13
C GLU A 15 5.21 -8.92 0.86
N ARG A 16 6.37 -9.44 0.46
CA ARG A 16 6.47 -10.42 -0.62
C ARG A 16 6.45 -11.82 -0.01
N GLY A 17 5.43 -12.60 -0.32
CA GLY A 17 5.34 -13.99 0.12
C GLY A 17 6.10 -14.94 -0.81
N ASP A 18 6.49 -16.09 -0.26
CA ASP A 18 7.34 -17.08 -0.95
C ASP A 18 6.67 -17.74 -2.17
N CYS A 19 5.34 -17.70 -2.29
CA CYS A 19 4.58 -18.24 -3.43
C CYS A 19 4.31 -17.22 -4.56
N GLY A 20 5.05 -16.12 -4.62
CA GLY A 20 4.86 -15.08 -5.65
C GLY A 20 3.67 -14.16 -5.43
N PHE A 21 3.04 -14.22 -4.26
CA PHE A 21 2.02 -13.26 -3.84
C PHE A 21 2.67 -12.03 -3.23
N THR A 22 2.08 -10.87 -3.51
CA THR A 22 2.46 -9.60 -2.87
C THR A 22 1.31 -9.15 -1.99
N TYR A 23 1.54 -9.16 -0.68
CA TYR A 23 0.58 -8.68 0.31
C TYR A 23 0.77 -7.19 0.51
N VAL A 24 -0.28 -6.43 0.21
CA VAL A 24 -0.29 -4.97 0.34
C VAL A 24 -1.36 -4.59 1.35
N ARG A 25 -0.98 -3.78 2.34
CA ARG A 25 -1.92 -3.13 3.25
C ARG A 25 -1.92 -1.64 2.96
N PHE A 26 -3.09 -1.06 2.73
CA PHE A 26 -3.24 0.38 2.58
C PHE A 26 -3.79 1.03 3.84
N TYR A 27 -3.64 2.35 3.94
CA TYR A 27 -4.42 3.15 4.88
C TYR A 27 -5.90 3.21 4.48
N ALA A 28 -6.78 3.43 5.46
CA ALA A 28 -8.23 3.43 5.26
C ALA A 28 -8.72 4.56 4.34
N ASP A 29 -7.98 5.67 4.28
CA ASP A 29 -8.21 6.84 3.43
C ASP A 29 -7.60 6.71 2.03
N ALA A 30 -7.00 5.56 1.69
CA ALA A 30 -6.36 5.37 0.40
C ALA A 30 -7.37 5.46 -0.76
N PRO A 31 -7.17 6.35 -1.73
CA PRO A 31 -8.06 6.51 -2.86
C PRO A 31 -8.05 5.28 -3.78
N ALA A 32 -9.15 5.06 -4.51
CA ALA A 32 -9.35 3.85 -5.32
C ALA A 32 -8.27 3.63 -6.39
N TRP A 33 -7.67 4.71 -6.91
CA TRP A 33 -6.59 4.62 -7.90
C TRP A 33 -5.35 3.88 -7.37
N VAL A 34 -5.09 3.94 -6.06
CA VAL A 34 -3.95 3.27 -5.42
C VAL A 34 -4.05 1.76 -5.54
N ARG A 35 -5.27 1.20 -5.46
CA ARG A 35 -5.49 -0.24 -5.67
C ARG A 35 -5.12 -0.66 -7.09
N ASN A 36 -5.55 0.12 -8.08
CA ASN A 36 -5.23 -0.15 -9.48
C ASN A 36 -3.72 -0.05 -9.73
N GLU A 37 -3.07 0.95 -9.14
CA GLU A 37 -1.62 1.13 -9.23
C GLU A 37 -0.86 -0.05 -8.59
N ALA A 38 -1.32 -0.60 -7.47
CA ALA A 38 -0.73 -1.81 -6.89
C ALA A 38 -0.85 -3.03 -7.79
N VAL A 39 -2.01 -3.24 -8.42
CA VAL A 39 -2.18 -4.34 -9.39
C VAL A 39 -1.29 -4.13 -10.62
N ASN A 40 -1.14 -2.89 -11.10
CA ASN A 40 -0.24 -2.58 -12.21
C ASN A 40 1.23 -2.84 -11.85
N ARG A 41 1.64 -2.56 -10.61
CA ARG A 41 3.03 -2.73 -10.14
C ARG A 41 3.39 -4.18 -9.79
N PHE A 42 2.49 -4.90 -9.13
CA PHE A 42 2.78 -6.23 -8.57
C PHE A 42 2.06 -7.37 -9.31
N GLY A 43 1.16 -7.04 -10.22
CA GLY A 43 0.44 -8.00 -11.06
C GLY A 43 -0.72 -8.70 -10.33
N LYS A 44 -1.19 -9.79 -10.95
CA LYS A 44 -2.37 -10.57 -10.49
C LYS A 44 -2.17 -11.27 -9.15
N GLY A 45 -0.93 -11.36 -8.64
CA GLY A 45 -0.59 -11.91 -7.33
C GLY A 45 -0.76 -10.94 -6.16
N THR A 46 -1.36 -9.77 -6.38
CA THR A 46 -1.56 -8.76 -5.33
C THR A 46 -2.72 -9.14 -4.41
N VAL A 47 -2.44 -9.27 -3.11
CA VAL A 47 -3.43 -9.54 -2.07
C VAL A 47 -3.60 -8.31 -1.20
N PHE A 48 -4.82 -7.80 -1.10
CA PHE A 48 -5.14 -6.62 -0.28
C PHE A 48 -5.51 -7.05 1.13
N LEU A 49 -4.66 -6.72 2.09
CA LEU A 49 -4.93 -6.91 3.52
C LEU A 49 -5.93 -5.87 4.03
N PRO A 50 -6.66 -6.16 5.13
CA PRO A 50 -7.56 -5.20 5.76
C PRO A 50 -6.86 -3.85 6.01
N PRO A 51 -7.53 -2.73 5.70
CA PRO A 51 -6.92 -1.41 5.75
C PRO A 51 -6.51 -1.04 7.17
N ARG A 52 -5.38 -0.35 7.29
CA ARG A 52 -4.93 0.21 8.57
C ARG A 52 -5.67 1.54 8.79
N GLN A 53 -6.49 1.60 9.83
CA GLN A 53 -7.24 2.81 10.19
C GLN A 53 -6.36 3.96 10.67
N ASN A 54 -5.15 3.64 11.15
CA ASN A 54 -4.28 4.59 11.80
C ASN A 54 -3.17 5.04 10.84
N ARG A 55 -3.45 6.02 9.98
CA ARG A 55 -2.40 6.86 9.41
C ARG A 55 -2.00 7.84 10.52
N MET A 56 -1.25 7.35 11.52
CA MET A 56 -0.57 8.28 12.41
C MET A 56 0.44 9.02 11.54
N LEU A 57 0.01 10.16 10.99
CA LEU A 57 0.91 11.25 10.63
C LEU A 57 1.86 11.36 11.81
N ASN A 58 3.13 11.09 11.55
CA ASN A 58 4.23 11.11 12.49
C ASN A 58 4.06 12.29 13.45
N SER A 59 3.39 12.05 14.58
CA SER A 59 3.29 13.01 15.66
C SER A 59 4.56 12.76 16.41
N ALA A 60 5.56 13.59 16.09
CA ALA A 60 6.81 13.78 16.80
C ALA A 60 6.92 12.93 18.08
N ALA A 61 7.68 11.85 18.01
CA ALA A 61 8.07 11.09 19.19
C ALA A 61 9.55 10.73 19.07
N ALA A 62 10.41 11.72 19.28
CA ALA A 62 11.48 11.74 20.29
C ALA A 62 12.29 13.04 20.15
#